data_AF-A0A3D2J5B9-F1
#
_entry.id   AF-A0A3D2J5B9-F1
#
_cell.length_a   1.000
_cell.length_b   1.000
_cell.length_c   1.000
_cell.angle_alpha   90.00
_cell.angle_beta   90.00
_cell.angle_gamma   90.00
#
_symmetry.space_group_name_H-M   'P 1'
#
loop_
_entity.id
_entity.type
_entity.pdbx_description
1 polymer ?
#
loop_
_entity_poly.entity_id
_entity_poly.type
_entity_poly.pdbx_seq_one_letter_code
_entity_poly.pdbx_strand_id
1 'polypeptide(L)'
;MNGVTVRETSNHFQAQSTLDNIVATSGELNTLAVSLMKIANDTRWLGSGPRAGIGEIDLPAVQPGSSIMPGKVNPVIAESL
;
A
#
# COMPACT_ATOMS: atom_id res chain seq x y z
N MET A 1 -23.74 13.03 -16.87
CA MET A 1 -22.30 13.40 -16.91
C MET A 1 -21.64 12.81 -15.69
N ASN A 2 -20.58 12.03 -15.85
CA ASN A 2 -19.97 11.20 -14.79
C ASN A 2 -19.09 12.00 -13.80
N GLY A 3 -19.27 13.32 -13.68
CA GLY A 3 -18.47 14.18 -12.80
C GLY A 3 -17.01 14.41 -13.23
N VAL A 4 -16.57 13.81 -14.34
CA VAL A 4 -15.20 13.96 -14.88
C VAL A 4 -15.25 14.78 -16.16
N THR A 5 -14.43 15.83 -16.23
CA THR A 5 -14.24 16.62 -17.45
C THR A 5 -13.41 15.82 -18.45
N VAL A 6 -14.02 15.51 -19.60
CA VAL A 6 -13.35 14.83 -20.71
C VAL A 6 -13.25 15.82 -21.89
N ARG A 7 -12.13 15.79 -22.60
CA ARG A 7 -11.91 16.59 -23.81
C ARG A 7 -11.35 15.72 -24.92
N GLU A 8 -11.59 16.12 -26.16
CA GLU A 8 -11.01 15.48 -27.33
C GLU A 8 -9.48 15.68 -27.35
N THR A 9 -8.76 14.67 -27.84
CA THR A 9 -7.31 14.77 -28.05
C THR A 9 -6.99 15.75 -29.18
N SER A 10 -5.90 16.50 -29.05
CA SER A 10 -5.37 17.32 -30.14
C SER A 10 -4.59 16.50 -31.18
N ASN A 11 -4.29 15.23 -30.90
CA ASN A 11 -3.61 14.31 -31.83
C ASN A 11 -4.21 12.91 -31.73
N HIS A 12 -5.04 12.57 -32.73
CA HIS A 12 -5.72 11.27 -32.81
C HIS A 12 -4.77 10.12 -33.17
N PHE A 13 -3.74 10.37 -33.98
CA PHE A 13 -2.78 9.32 -34.36
C PHE A 13 -1.99 8.82 -33.16
N GLN A 14 -1.48 9.73 -32.33
CA GLN A 14 -0.77 9.35 -31.11
C GLN A 14 -1.70 8.64 -30.12
N ALA A 15 -2.87 9.22 -29.85
CA ALA A 15 -3.83 8.64 -28.91
C ALA A 15 -4.34 7.24 -29.30
N GLN A 16 -4.33 6.88 -30.59
CA GLN A 16 -4.72 5.55 -31.08
C GLN A 16 -3.55 4.57 -31.19
N SER A 17 -2.32 5.06 -31.34
CA SER A 17 -1.14 4.20 -31.59
C SER A 17 -0.33 3.88 -30.33
N THR A 18 -0.42 4.70 -29.27
CA THR A 18 0.35 4.51 -28.04
C THR A 18 -0.53 4.62 -26.79
N LEU A 19 0.01 4.17 -25.65
CA LEU A 19 -0.63 4.22 -24.34
C LEU A 19 0.24 4.95 -23.30
N ASP A 20 0.93 6.00 -23.74
CA ASP A 20 1.95 6.71 -22.96
C ASP A 20 1.41 7.21 -21.62
N ASN A 21 0.16 7.72 -21.60
CA ASN A 21 -0.49 8.19 -20.38
C ASN A 21 -0.73 7.07 -19.36
N ILE A 22 -1.01 5.84 -19.81
CA ILE A 22 -1.18 4.68 -18.93
C ILE A 22 0.17 4.27 -18.35
N VAL A 23 1.23 4.28 -19.16
CA VAL A 23 2.59 4.00 -18.69
C VAL A 23 3.03 5.04 -17.66
N ALA A 24 2.80 6.32 -17.92
CA ALA A 24 3.08 7.39 -16.97
C ALA A 24 2.30 7.22 -15.66
N THR A 25 0.99 6.93 -15.75
CA THR A 25 0.15 6.66 -14.57
C THR A 25 0.66 5.45 -13.78
N SER A 26 1.11 4.40 -14.45
CA SER A 26 1.73 3.23 -13.80
C SER A 26 3.00 3.61 -13.03
N GLY A 27 3.82 4.51 -13.59
CA GLY A 27 5.00 5.06 -12.90
C GLY A 27 4.63 5.81 -11.62
N GLU A 28 3.60 6.66 -11.67
CA GLU A 28 3.10 7.36 -10.48
C GLU A 28 2.55 6.40 -9.42
N LEU A 29 1.80 5.37 -9.84
CA LEU A 29 1.31 4.32 -8.94
C LEU A 29 2.45 3.53 -8.31
N ASN A 30 3.53 3.26 -9.03
CA ASN A 30 4.71 2.58 -8.49
C ASN A 30 5.41 3.43 -7.41
N THR A 31 5.54 4.75 -7.63
CA THR A 31 6.05 5.68 -6.61
C THR A 31 5.17 5.70 -5.36
N LEU A 32 3.85 5.69 -5.54
CA LEU A 32 2.90 5.58 -4.43
C LEU A 32 3.07 4.25 -3.68
N ALA A 33 3.24 3.13 -4.41
CA ALA A 33 3.44 1.81 -3.82
C ALA A 33 4.71 1.77 -2.94
N VAL A 34 5.82 2.35 -3.40
CA VAL A 34 7.05 2.47 -2.60
C VAL A 34 6.81 3.25 -1.30
N SER A 35 6.05 4.34 -1.38
CA SER A 35 5.71 5.16 -0.22
C SER A 35 4.86 4.40 0.80
N LEU A 36 3.85 3.66 0.33
CA LEU A 36 3.00 2.82 1.18
C LEU A 36 3.77 1.65 1.80
N MET A 37 4.64 1.00 1.02
CA MET A 37 5.50 -0.08 1.51
C MET A 37 6.39 0.41 2.67
N LYS A 38 6.95 1.62 2.56
CA LYS A 38 7.72 2.23 3.65
C LYS A 38 6.86 2.40 4.90
N ILE A 39 5.67 2.99 4.78
CA ILE A 39 4.76 3.21 5.92
C ILE A 39 4.37 1.88 6.58
N ALA A 40 4.04 0.85 5.78
CA ALA A 40 3.69 -0.46 6.28
C ALA A 40 4.87 -1.13 7.02
N ASN A 41 6.08 -1.03 6.47
CA ASN A 41 7.29 -1.56 7.11
C ASN A 41 7.60 -0.85 8.43
N ASP A 42 7.51 0.48 8.48
CA ASP A 42 7.72 1.23 9.73
C ASP A 42 6.71 0.80 10.80
N THR A 43 5.43 0.70 10.43
CA THR A 43 4.37 0.24 11.33
C THR A 43 4.69 -1.17 11.87
N ARG A 44 5.21 -2.06 11.02
CA ARG A 44 5.64 -3.42 11.40
C ARG A 44 6.78 -3.41 12.41
N TRP A 45 7.78 -2.56 12.18
CA TRP A 45 8.95 -2.44 13.05
C TRP A 45 8.60 -1.81 14.39
N LEU A 46 7.86 -0.70 14.38
CA LEU A 46 7.42 -0.02 15.61
C LEU A 46 6.52 -0.92 16.46
N GLY A 47 5.68 -1.74 15.82
CA GLY A 47 4.83 -2.73 16.49
C GLY A 47 5.51 -4.07 16.80
N SER A 48 6.81 -4.22 16.54
CA SER A 48 7.52 -5.47 16.81
C SER A 48 7.70 -5.70 18.31
N GLY A 49 7.47 -6.93 18.79
CA GLY A 49 7.44 -7.20 20.22
C GLY A 49 6.88 -8.60 20.54
N PRO A 50 6.45 -8.87 21.78
CA PRO A 50 6.24 -7.91 22.88
C PRO A 50 7.44 -7.73 23.83
N ARG A 51 8.52 -8.50 23.68
CA ARG A 51 9.68 -8.44 24.61
C ARG A 51 11.03 -8.24 23.93
N ALA A 52 11.16 -8.72 22.69
CA ALA A 52 12.40 -8.72 21.92
C ALA A 52 12.25 -7.94 20.59
N GLY A 53 11.56 -6.80 20.64
CA GLY A 53 11.36 -5.91 19.50
C GLY A 53 11.43 -4.44 19.96
N ILE A 54 11.03 -3.51 19.09
CA ILE A 54 10.99 -2.07 19.41
C ILE A 54 9.84 -1.76 20.36
N GLY A 55 8.62 -2.22 20.04
CA GLY A 55 7.44 -2.14 20.91
C GLY A 55 6.96 -0.72 21.22
N GLU A 56 7.13 0.22 20.29
CA GLU A 56 6.72 1.62 20.46
C GLU A 56 5.22 1.84 20.25
N ILE A 57 4.56 0.98 19.45
CA ILE A 57 3.11 1.04 19.20
C ILE A 57 2.45 -0.33 19.35
N ASP A 58 1.20 -0.34 19.79
CA ASP A 58 0.37 -1.55 19.79
C ASP A 58 -0.44 -1.66 18.49
N LEU A 59 -0.34 -2.81 17.82
CA LEU A 59 -1.14 -3.09 16.62
C LEU A 59 -2.45 -3.80 16.99
N PRO A 60 -3.58 -3.44 16.35
CA PRO A 60 -4.86 -4.13 16.59
C PRO A 60 -4.80 -5.60 16.19
N ALA A 61 -5.29 -6.48 17.08
CA ALA A 61 -5.45 -7.90 16.77
C ALA A 61 -6.72 -8.11 15.92
N VAL A 62 -6.54 -8.32 14.61
CA VAL A 62 -7.65 -8.52 13.65
C VAL A 62 -7.92 -9.99 13.32
N GLN A 63 -7.05 -10.89 13.77
CA GLN A 63 -7.22 -12.33 13.63
C GLN A 63 -6.59 -13.07 14.82
N PRO A 64 -7.04 -14.30 15.12
CA PRO A 64 -6.41 -15.11 16.16
C PRO A 64 -4.93 -15.33 15.86
N GLY A 65 -4.08 -15.08 16.87
CA GLY A 65 -2.67 -15.46 16.84
C GLY A 65 -2.48 -16.96 16.99
N SER A 66 -1.23 -17.38 17.19
CA SER A 66 -0.93 -18.79 17.47
C SER A 66 -1.57 -19.23 18.79
N SER A 67 -2.31 -20.35 18.79
CA SER A 67 -3.02 -20.88 19.95
C SER A 67 -2.14 -21.19 21.16
N ILE A 68 -0.83 -21.36 20.95
CA ILE A 68 0.16 -21.62 22.02
C ILE A 68 0.78 -20.35 22.59
N MET A 69 0.68 -19.20 21.89
CA MET A 69 1.34 -17.95 22.27
C MET A 69 0.31 -16.86 22.61
N PRO A 70 -0.18 -16.79 23.86
CA PRO A 70 -1.12 -15.75 24.28
C PRO A 70 -0.48 -14.36 24.15
N GLY A 71 -1.23 -13.42 23.57
CA GLY A 71 -0.79 -12.05 23.35
C GLY A 71 0.10 -11.83 22.12
N LYS A 72 0.40 -12.87 21.32
CA LYS A 72 1.09 -12.69 20.03
C LYS A 72 0.13 -12.09 19.00
N VAL A 73 0.40 -10.86 18.58
CA VAL A 73 -0.30 -10.17 17.49
C VAL A 73 0.64 -10.05 16.29
N ASN A 74 0.21 -10.56 15.14
CA ASN A 74 0.96 -10.42 13.89
C ASN A 74 0.47 -9.18 13.13
N PRO A 75 1.36 -8.44 12.45
CA PRO A 75 1.06 -7.21 11.72
C PRO A 75 0.42 -7.47 10.35
N VAL A 76 -0.62 -8.32 10.29
CA VAL A 76 -1.10 -8.95 9.04
C VAL A 76 -1.70 -7.99 8.02
N ILE A 77 -2.25 -6.86 8.47
CA ILE A 77 -2.72 -5.82 7.54
C ILE A 77 -1.54 -5.14 6.84
N ALA A 78 -0.47 -4.86 7.57
CA ALA A 78 0.77 -4.32 7.01
C ALA A 78 1.56 -5.36 6.20
N GLU A 79 1.29 -6.67 6.37
CA GLU A 79 1.84 -7.74 5.53
C GLU A 79 1.03 -7.95 4.25
N SER A 80 -0.27 -7.63 4.26
CA SER A 80 -1.14 -7.70 3.09
C SER A 80 -0.98 -6.54 2.11
N LEU A 81 -0.25 -5.51 2.52
CA LEU A 81 0.04 -4.29 1.77
C LEU A 81 1.31 -4.48 0.93
#